data_AF-A0A2P5LG09-F1
#
_entry.id   AF-A0A2P5LG09-F1
#
_cell.length_a   1.000
_cell.length_b   1.000
_cell.length_c   1.000
_cell.angle_alpha   90.00
_cell.angle_beta   90.00
_cell.angle_gamma   90.00
#
_symmetry.space_group_name_H-M   'P 1'
#
loop_
_entity.id
_entity.type
_entity.pdbx_description
1 polymer ?
#
loop_
_entity_poly.entity_id
_entity_poly.type
_entity_poly.pdbx_seq_one_letter_code
_entity_poly.pdbx_strand_id
1 'polypeptide(L)'
;MITNDIVGKLWNLCNILKDDGVTYHQYVTELTYLLFLKMAKETGTEDQLPEAYRWTDLEMRAAPDRLEFYKIMLIHLGTHGSSLVNEIFANASSFIKKPATLSTLVKEIDKLDWYSVHREDRKIQLCRKPR
;
A
#
# COMPACT_ATOMS: atom_id res chain seq x y z
N MET A 1 -6.17 -2.09 18.88
CA MET A 1 -7.29 -1.32 18.28
C MET A 1 -6.74 -0.01 17.68
N ILE A 2 -5.74 -0.10 16.79
CA ILE A 2 -5.03 1.08 16.25
C ILE A 2 -5.13 1.13 14.73
N THR A 3 -5.24 -0.03 14.07
CA THR A 3 -5.52 -0.15 12.62
C THR A 3 -6.76 0.62 12.18
N ASN A 4 -7.84 0.63 12.98
CA ASN A 4 -9.07 1.35 12.66
C ASN A 4 -8.91 2.88 12.58
N ASP A 5 -7.98 3.47 13.34
CA ASP A 5 -7.81 4.92 13.39
C ASP A 5 -7.03 5.43 12.16
N ILE A 6 -6.08 4.64 11.68
CA ILE A 6 -5.36 4.87 10.42
C ILE A 6 -6.32 4.72 9.23
N VAL A 7 -7.11 3.64 9.21
CA VAL A 7 -8.12 3.40 8.18
C VAL A 7 -9.17 4.52 8.17
N GLY A 8 -9.57 5.04 9.33
CA GLY A 8 -10.50 6.16 9.47
C GLY A 8 -9.95 7.48 8.90
N LYS A 9 -8.66 7.79 9.15
CA LYS A 9 -8.00 8.97 8.57
C LYS A 9 -7.90 8.89 7.05
N LEU A 10 -7.56 7.72 6.51
CA LEU A 10 -7.57 7.46 5.07
C LEU A 10 -8.98 7.59 4.48
N TRP A 11 -9.98 7.08 5.20
CA TRP A 11 -11.39 7.18 4.82
C TRP A 11 -11.87 8.63 4.67
N ASN A 12 -11.47 9.51 5.59
CA ASN A 12 -11.81 10.94 5.53
C ASN A 12 -11.15 11.63 4.33
N LEU A 13 -9.93 11.23 3.97
CA LEU A 13 -9.24 11.73 2.77
C LEU A 13 -9.93 11.31 1.47
N CYS A 14 -10.50 10.11 1.39
CA CYS A 14 -11.19 9.69 0.17
C CYS A 14 -12.62 10.17 0.00
N ASN A 15 -13.28 10.63 1.05
CA ASN A 15 -14.51 11.41 0.86
C ASN A 15 -14.24 12.70 0.06
N ILE A 16 -13.01 13.23 0.10
CA ILE A 16 -12.58 14.41 -0.67
C ILE A 16 -12.19 14.05 -2.12
N LEU A 17 -11.79 12.80 -2.39
CA LEU A 17 -11.35 12.33 -3.72
C LEU A 17 -12.43 11.60 -4.53
N LYS A 18 -13.64 11.44 -3.98
CA LYS A 18 -14.77 10.68 -4.56
C LYS A 18 -15.29 11.25 -5.89
N ASP A 19 -14.88 12.47 -6.26
CA ASP A 19 -15.26 13.15 -7.50
C ASP A 19 -14.71 12.51 -8.79
N ASP A 20 -13.88 11.46 -8.68
CA ASP A 20 -13.24 10.80 -9.83
C ASP A 20 -14.04 9.62 -10.42
N GLY A 21 -15.23 9.32 -9.88
CA GLY A 21 -16.09 8.24 -10.37
C GLY A 21 -15.58 6.83 -10.02
N VAL A 22 -14.64 6.73 -9.07
CA VAL A 22 -14.18 5.46 -8.50
C VAL A 22 -15.18 5.02 -7.43
N THR A 23 -15.63 3.76 -7.50
CA THR A 23 -16.54 3.20 -6.50
C THR A 23 -15.82 2.97 -5.16
N TYR A 24 -16.58 2.91 -4.07
CA TYR A 24 -16.02 2.64 -2.75
C TYR A 24 -15.19 1.34 -2.73
N HIS A 25 -15.69 0.27 -3.38
CA HIS A 25 -14.98 -1.01 -3.41
C HIS A 25 -13.63 -0.92 -4.13
N GLN A 26 -13.61 -0.30 -5.31
CA GLN A 26 -12.37 -0.06 -6.06
C GLN A 26 -11.37 0.74 -5.22
N TYR A 27 -11.84 1.75 -4.50
CA TYR A 27 -10.99 2.55 -3.63
C TYR A 27 -10.36 1.73 -2.49
N VAL A 28 -11.13 0.87 -1.82
CA VAL A 28 -10.58 -0.03 -0.77
C VAL A 28 -9.52 -0.96 -1.34
N THR A 29 -9.71 -1.45 -2.57
CA THR A 29 -8.71 -2.28 -3.26
C THR A 29 -7.41 -1.50 -3.48
N GLU A 30 -7.48 -0.27 -4.00
CA GLU A 30 -6.28 0.59 -4.19
C GLU A 30 -5.54 0.86 -2.89
N LEU A 31 -6.27 1.19 -1.83
CA LEU A 31 -5.67 1.39 -0.52
C LEU A 31 -4.97 0.14 -0.01
N THR A 32 -5.58 -1.02 -0.21
CA THR A 32 -5.01 -2.28 0.27
C THR A 32 -3.64 -2.54 -0.37
N TYR A 33 -3.51 -2.31 -1.69
CA TYR A 33 -2.25 -2.42 -2.40
C TYR A 33 -1.20 -1.42 -1.91
N LEU A 34 -1.56 -0.15 -1.80
CA LEU A 34 -0.63 0.90 -1.34
C LEU A 34 -0.20 0.71 0.11
N LEU A 35 -1.14 0.31 0.99
CA LEU A 35 -0.84 0.03 2.39
C LEU A 35 0.08 -1.18 2.52
N PHE A 36 -0.12 -2.22 1.72
CA PHE A 36 0.77 -3.38 1.73
C PHE A 36 2.21 -2.98 1.38
N LEU A 37 2.39 -2.19 0.33
CA LEU A 37 3.70 -1.67 -0.07
C LEU A 37 4.34 -0.81 1.03
N LYS A 38 3.58 0.10 1.62
CA LYS A 38 4.08 0.96 2.72
C LYS A 38 4.42 0.12 3.95
N MET A 39 3.58 -0.85 4.32
CA MET A 39 3.85 -1.77 5.44
C MET A 39 5.13 -2.57 5.20
N ALA A 40 5.38 -3.04 3.98
CA ALA A 40 6.60 -3.76 3.65
C ALA A 40 7.85 -2.89 3.91
N LYS A 41 7.83 -1.62 3.49
CA LYS A 41 8.88 -0.62 3.77
C LYS A 41 9.08 -0.40 5.27
N GLU A 42 8.00 -0.14 6.00
CA GLU A 42 8.06 0.19 7.43
C GLU A 42 8.47 -1.00 8.31
N THR A 43 8.12 -2.23 7.91
CA THR A 43 8.47 -3.46 8.65
C THR A 43 9.81 -4.08 8.22
N GLY A 44 10.44 -3.54 7.17
CA GLY A 44 11.67 -4.09 6.60
C GLY A 44 11.49 -5.43 5.88
N THR A 45 10.28 -5.73 5.40
CA THR A 45 9.93 -6.96 4.66
C THR A 45 9.89 -6.77 3.14
N GLU A 46 10.57 -5.72 2.64
CA GLU A 46 10.68 -5.44 1.21
C GLU A 46 11.51 -6.48 0.44
N ASP A 47 12.17 -7.42 1.14
CA ASP A 47 12.85 -8.57 0.56
C ASP A 47 11.87 -9.53 -0.15
N GLN A 48 10.59 -9.50 0.22
CA GLN A 48 9.54 -10.28 -0.44
C GLN A 48 9.02 -9.62 -1.73
N LEU A 49 9.37 -8.35 -1.96
CA LEU A 49 8.99 -7.59 -3.15
C LEU A 49 10.14 -7.64 -4.18
N PRO A 50 9.83 -7.75 -5.48
CA PRO A 50 10.81 -7.60 -6.54
C PRO A 50 11.61 -6.29 -6.41
N GLU A 51 12.90 -6.35 -6.73
CA GLU A 51 13.73 -5.15 -6.82
C GLU A 51 13.16 -4.15 -7.82
N ALA A 52 13.33 -2.85 -7.56
CA ALA A 52 12.80 -1.73 -8.34
C ALA A 52 11.26 -1.61 -8.39
N TYR A 53 10.51 -2.42 -7.62
CA TYR A 53 9.05 -2.35 -7.49
C TYR A 53 8.62 -2.19 -6.03
N ARG A 54 9.33 -1.33 -5.29
CA ARG A 54 9.09 -1.06 -3.86
C ARG A 54 8.37 0.27 -3.64
N TRP A 55 7.98 0.54 -2.39
CA TRP A 55 7.29 1.79 -2.05
C TRP A 55 8.10 3.03 -2.45
N THR A 56 9.40 3.03 -2.16
CA THR A 56 10.27 4.17 -2.47
C THR A 56 10.36 4.43 -3.99
N ASP A 57 10.37 3.36 -4.81
CA ASP A 57 10.37 3.48 -6.27
C ASP A 57 9.08 4.12 -6.82
N LEU A 58 7.95 3.90 -6.14
CA LEU A 58 6.68 4.55 -6.45
C LEU A 58 6.69 6.02 -6.03
N GLU A 59 7.13 6.27 -4.80
CA GLU A 59 7.08 7.56 -4.13
C GLU A 59 7.92 8.62 -4.85
N MET A 60 9.12 8.25 -5.31
CA MET A 60 10.08 9.16 -5.95
C MET A 60 9.65 9.63 -7.35
N ARG A 61 8.67 8.97 -7.99
CA ARG A 61 8.25 9.31 -9.35
C ARG A 61 7.34 10.53 -9.38
N ALA A 62 7.48 11.34 -10.44
CA ALA A 62 6.59 12.46 -10.72
C ALA A 62 5.16 11.98 -11.02
N ALA A 63 4.16 12.83 -10.80
CA ALA A 63 2.75 12.46 -10.85
C ALA A 63 2.30 11.65 -12.08
N PRO A 64 2.55 12.08 -13.34
CA PRO A 64 2.11 11.31 -14.52
C PRO A 64 2.79 9.94 -14.58
N ASP A 65 4.11 9.89 -14.41
CA ASP A 65 4.91 8.66 -14.50
C ASP A 65 4.62 7.70 -13.34
N ARG A 66 4.22 8.23 -12.18
CA ARG A 66 3.85 7.46 -11.00
C ARG A 66 2.64 6.57 -11.26
N LEU A 67 1.62 7.07 -11.97
CA LEU A 67 0.43 6.28 -12.27
C LEU A 67 0.70 5.18 -13.29
N GLU A 68 1.49 5.48 -14.31
CA GLU A 68 1.92 4.47 -15.29
C GLU A 68 2.76 3.39 -14.61
N PHE A 69 3.75 3.80 -13.82
CA PHE A 69 4.58 2.88 -13.07
C PHE A 69 3.79 2.03 -12.08
N TYR A 70 2.83 2.62 -11.36
CA TYR A 70 1.98 1.88 -10.43
C TYR A 70 1.21 0.75 -11.12
N LYS A 71 0.65 0.99 -12.31
CA LYS A 71 -0.03 -0.06 -13.10
C LYS A 71 0.92 -1.20 -13.47
N ILE A 72 2.13 -0.88 -13.92
CA ILE A 72 3.15 -1.88 -14.27
C ILE A 72 3.58 -2.66 -13.02
N MET A 73 3.76 -1.96 -11.90
CA MET A 73 4.14 -2.55 -10.63
C MET A 73 3.12 -3.57 -10.14
N LEU A 74 1.82 -3.26 -10.17
CA LEU A 74 0.78 -4.22 -9.76
C LEU A 74 0.86 -5.54 -10.54
N ILE A 75 1.12 -5.46 -11.85
CA ILE A 75 1.29 -6.64 -12.72
C ILE A 75 2.56 -7.40 -12.33
N HIS A 76 3.67 -6.71 -12.12
CA HIS A 76 4.94 -7.32 -11.71
C HIS A 76 4.84 -8.01 -10.35
N LEU A 77 4.17 -7.39 -9.38
CA LEU A 77 3.96 -7.95 -8.05
C LEU A 77 3.09 -9.19 -8.08
N GLY A 78 2.11 -9.27 -8.98
CA GLY A 78 1.26 -10.46 -9.15
C GLY A 78 1.95 -11.63 -9.87
N THR A 79 3.14 -11.45 -10.42
CA THR A 79 3.81 -12.44 -11.28
C THR A 79 5.24 -12.80 -10.87
N HIS A 80 5.95 -11.90 -10.19
CA HIS A 80 7.37 -12.04 -9.87
C HIS A 80 7.68 -11.88 -8.36
N GLY A 81 6.67 -11.67 -7.52
CA GLY A 81 6.83 -11.59 -6.06
C GLY A 81 6.99 -12.95 -5.39
N SER A 82 7.12 -12.94 -4.06
CA SER A 82 7.00 -14.15 -3.25
C SER A 82 5.60 -14.78 -3.39
N SER A 83 5.41 -16.03 -2.98
CA SER A 83 4.09 -16.70 -3.08
C SER A 83 2.96 -15.87 -2.44
N LEU A 84 3.21 -15.29 -1.26
CA LEU A 84 2.22 -14.44 -0.58
C LEU A 84 1.95 -13.16 -1.35
N VAL A 85 2.99 -12.51 -1.88
CA VAL A 85 2.84 -11.28 -2.67
C VAL A 85 2.05 -11.56 -3.95
N ASN A 86 2.37 -12.64 -4.66
CA ASN A 86 1.64 -13.02 -5.86
C ASN A 86 0.15 -13.29 -5.58
N GLU A 87 -0.19 -13.90 -4.45
CA GLU A 87 -1.59 -14.13 -4.05
C GLU A 87 -2.33 -12.80 -3.77
N ILE A 88 -1.68 -11.85 -3.09
CA ILE A 88 -2.27 -10.54 -2.78
C ILE A 88 -2.49 -9.71 -4.05
N PHE A 89 -1.54 -9.78 -4.99
CA PHE A 89 -1.55 -9.01 -6.23
C PHE A 89 -2.06 -9.82 -7.44
N ALA A 90 -2.66 -10.98 -7.22
CA ALA A 90 -3.19 -11.82 -8.28
C ALA A 90 -4.26 -11.06 -9.08
N ASN A 91 -4.03 -10.88 -10.39
CA ASN A 91 -4.88 -10.09 -11.28
C ASN A 91 -5.11 -8.64 -10.80
N ALA A 92 -4.16 -8.07 -10.03
CA ALA A 92 -4.24 -6.71 -9.57
C ALA A 92 -4.25 -5.73 -10.75
N SER A 93 -5.15 -4.75 -10.69
CA SER A 93 -5.24 -3.67 -11.66
C SER A 93 -5.70 -2.39 -10.98
N SER A 94 -5.26 -1.25 -11.53
CA SER A 94 -5.59 0.06 -10.98
C SER A 94 -6.82 0.65 -11.69
N PHE A 95 -7.79 1.10 -10.89
CA PHE A 95 -8.96 1.87 -11.30
C PHE A 95 -8.72 3.39 -11.24
N ILE A 96 -7.60 3.84 -10.66
CA ILE A 96 -7.23 5.26 -10.61
C ILE A 96 -6.98 5.78 -12.04
N LYS A 97 -7.70 6.85 -12.41
CA LYS A 97 -7.59 7.50 -13.72
C LYS A 97 -6.73 8.76 -13.70
N LYS A 98 -6.79 9.53 -12.62
CA LYS A 98 -6.10 10.82 -12.51
C LYS A 98 -4.76 10.66 -11.79
N PRO A 99 -3.63 11.08 -12.41
CA PRO A 99 -2.32 11.01 -11.77
C PRO A 99 -2.22 11.78 -10.44
N ALA A 100 -2.93 12.91 -10.35
CA ALA A 100 -3.00 13.72 -9.13
C ALA A 100 -3.59 12.94 -7.95
N THR A 101 -4.60 12.11 -8.20
CA THR A 101 -5.28 11.31 -7.17
C THR A 101 -4.35 10.28 -6.56
N LEU A 102 -3.62 9.50 -7.38
CA LEU A 102 -2.60 8.59 -6.88
C LEU A 102 -1.50 9.34 -6.13
N SER A 103 -1.10 10.51 -6.63
CA SER A 103 -0.03 11.29 -6.00
C SER A 103 -0.42 11.77 -4.60
N THR A 104 -1.65 12.22 -4.44
CA THR A 104 -2.23 12.58 -3.14
C THR A 104 -2.30 11.35 -2.24
N LEU A 105 -2.81 10.21 -2.72
CA LEU A 105 -2.89 8.99 -1.91
C LEU A 105 -1.52 8.53 -1.39
N VAL A 106 -0.52 8.47 -2.27
CA VAL A 106 0.85 8.10 -1.89
C VAL A 106 1.40 9.06 -0.83
N LYS A 107 1.23 10.37 -1.03
CA LYS A 107 1.70 11.39 -0.08
C LYS A 107 1.02 11.29 1.27
N GLU A 108 -0.28 11.04 1.30
CA GLU A 108 -1.04 10.95 2.55
C GLU A 108 -0.76 9.65 3.29
N ILE A 109 -0.59 8.54 2.58
CA ILE A 109 -0.18 7.25 3.17
C ILE A 109 1.24 7.35 3.75
N ASP A 110 2.14 8.07 3.08
CA ASP A 110 3.51 8.26 3.55
C ASP A 110 3.58 9.01 4.89
N LYS A 111 2.70 10.00 5.07
CA LYS A 111 2.58 10.80 6.30
C LYS A 111 1.95 10.08 7.48
N LEU A 112 1.37 8.90 7.27
CA LEU A 112 0.74 8.16 8.37
C LEU A 112 1.79 7.77 9.41
N ASP A 113 1.41 7.84 10.69
CA ASP A 113 2.30 7.51 11.79
C ASP A 113 2.32 5.98 12.02
N TRP A 114 3.25 5.31 11.33
CA TRP A 114 3.44 3.86 11.37
C TRP A 114 4.15 3.36 12.64
N TYR A 115 4.63 4.24 13.52
CA TYR A 115 5.35 3.86 14.76
C TYR A 115 4.51 3.00 15.72
N SER A 116 3.19 3.07 15.62
CA SER A 116 2.29 2.25 16.44
C SER A 116 2.23 0.78 16.01
N VAL A 117 2.49 0.47 14.73
CA VAL A 117 2.54 -0.91 14.19
C VAL A 117 3.70 -1.67 14.83
N HIS A 118 4.84 -1.00 15.05
CA HIS A 118 6.03 -1.58 15.68
C HIS A 118 5.84 -2.03 17.15
N ARG A 119 4.77 -1.57 17.81
CA ARG A 119 4.51 -1.88 19.23
C ARG A 119 3.62 -3.11 19.42
N GLU A 120 2.76 -3.44 18.45
CA GLU A 120 1.89 -4.63 18.53
C GLU A 120 2.62 -5.91 18.06
N ASP A 121 3.53 -5.84 17.08
CA ASP A 121 4.28 -7.00 16.58
C ASP A 121 5.26 -7.61 17.59
N ARG A 122 5.76 -6.81 18.53
CA ARG A 122 6.63 -7.30 19.61
C ARG A 122 5.91 -8.22 20.61
N LYS A 123 4.57 -8.24 20.63
CA LYS A 123 3.80 -9.20 21.45
C LYS A 123 3.67 -10.57 20.79
N ILE A 124 3.73 -10.67 19.46
CA ILE A 124 3.57 -11.96 18.76
C ILE A 124 4.86 -12.78 18.79
N GLN A 125 6.03 -12.15 18.87
CA GLN A 125 7.30 -12.86 19.04
C GLN A 125 7.53 -13.42 20.47
N LEU A 126 6.85 -12.89 21.50
CA LEU A 126 7.05 -13.35 22.88
C LEU A 126 6.30 -14.66 23.21
N CYS A 127 5.28 -15.03 22.43
CA CYS A 127 4.58 -16.31 22.57
C CYS A 127 5.22 -17.48 21.81
N ARG A 128 6.36 -17.27 21.13
CA ARG A 128 7.11 -18.31 20.38
C ARG A 128 8.40 -18.78 21.05
N LYS A 129 8.57 -18.62 22.37
CA LYS A 129 9.57 -19.43 23.10
C LYS A 129 8.94 -20.75 23.56
N PRO A 130 9.22 -21.88 22.91
CA PRO A 130 9.01 -23.18 23.54
C PRO A 130 9.91 -23.28 24.77
N ARG A 131 9.37 -23.86 25.84
CA ARG A 131 10.12 -24.34 27.01
C ARG A 131 11.23 -25.30 26.59
#